data_AF-A0A263DHZ4-F1
#
_entry.id   AF-A0A263DHZ4-F1
#
_cell.length_a   1.000
_cell.length_b   1.000
_cell.length_c   1.000
_cell.angle_alpha   90.00
_cell.angle_beta   90.00
_cell.angle_gamma   90.00
#
_symmetry.space_group_name_H-M   'P 1'
#
loop_
_entity.id
_entity.type
_entity.pdbx_description
1 polymer ?
#
loop_
_entity_poly.entity_id
_entity_poly.type
_entity_poly.pdbx_seq_one_letter_code
_entity_poly.pdbx_strand_id
1 'polypeptide(L)'
;MAMVATAGLAAVAVPTAAHAAPPGATTEQALTETSTTVRNPDGTRAVTLHAGPVRLRQGTQWRPIDLTLVAGPDGVVRPTAVAHDLTLPPTGPVVRFAGGGSAALEWTTPLPAPRLAGHRATYPQALPGHDLVVAATSSGFLAALHRTDPAAAPVPPLTLRRDGQPAGAGESIAGESMVETESAVSRVVAAAPTGPAPVPFDTTVQTTVLRSDLSGDPDLRLGSYDGTAVARSLLTWDTASLAGQQVMSARLLVHQDWSASCRPRAWEVWTAPAAGPGTRWANQPVADRLWATSTDTRGHTACAGGWSGVDVSELVRGWAGAGAPTGTVQLRASDEHDPLAWKRFSSAESAHVPHLEVTLA
;
A
#
# COMPACT_ATOMS: atom_id res chain seq x y z
N MET A 1 -50.83 28.66 0.59
CA MET A 1 -50.73 27.27 1.07
C MET A 1 -50.66 26.38 -0.16
N ALA A 2 -49.43 26.07 -0.61
CA ALA A 2 -49.18 25.17 -1.74
C ALA A 2 -48.03 24.25 -1.32
N MET A 3 -48.35 22.98 -1.13
CA MET A 3 -47.43 21.90 -0.76
C MET A 3 -46.63 21.51 -2.00
N VAL A 4 -45.31 21.66 -1.96
CA VAL A 4 -44.40 21.08 -2.95
C VAL A 4 -43.91 19.74 -2.38
N ALA A 5 -44.28 18.65 -3.05
CA ALA A 5 -43.84 17.30 -2.72
C ALA A 5 -42.38 17.11 -3.15
N THR A 6 -41.50 16.86 -2.18
CA THR A 6 -40.12 16.46 -2.40
C THR A 6 -40.08 14.97 -2.76
N ALA A 7 -39.76 14.65 -4.02
CA ALA A 7 -39.43 13.29 -4.44
C ALA A 7 -38.04 12.92 -3.88
N GLY A 8 -38.01 11.96 -2.95
CA GLY A 8 -36.77 11.39 -2.43
C GLY A 8 -36.07 10.55 -3.50
N LEU A 9 -34.82 10.91 -3.82
CA LEU A 9 -33.90 10.06 -4.57
C LEU A 9 -33.51 8.88 -3.68
N ALA A 10 -34.05 7.70 -3.99
CA ALA A 10 -33.63 6.44 -3.40
C ALA A 10 -32.17 6.15 -3.82
N ALA A 11 -31.30 5.96 -2.83
CA ALA A 11 -29.94 5.49 -3.06
C ALA A 11 -30.00 4.08 -3.68
N VAL A 12 -29.40 3.92 -4.86
CA VAL A 12 -29.13 2.61 -5.45
C VAL A 12 -28.05 1.95 -4.59
N ALA A 13 -28.46 1.00 -3.75
CA ALA A 13 -27.53 0.13 -3.04
C ALA A 13 -26.82 -0.77 -4.07
N VAL A 14 -25.50 -0.63 -4.17
CA VAL A 14 -24.65 -1.62 -4.83
C VAL A 14 -24.68 -2.87 -3.94
N PRO A 15 -25.12 -4.04 -4.42
CA PRO A 15 -25.13 -5.23 -3.60
C PRO A 15 -23.69 -5.68 -3.39
N THR A 16 -23.19 -5.58 -2.15
CA THR A 16 -22.08 -6.41 -1.68
C THR A 16 -22.61 -7.83 -1.59
N ALA A 17 -22.40 -8.62 -2.64
CA ALA A 17 -22.70 -10.05 -2.59
C ALA A 17 -21.67 -10.75 -1.70
N ALA A 18 -21.84 -10.64 -0.38
CA ALA A 18 -21.34 -11.65 0.54
C ALA A 18 -22.22 -12.89 0.34
N HIS A 19 -21.80 -13.80 -0.52
CA HIS A 19 -22.36 -15.15 -0.52
C HIS A 19 -21.88 -15.82 0.77
N ALA A 20 -22.68 -15.74 1.83
CA ALA A 20 -22.49 -16.56 3.01
C ALA A 20 -22.73 -18.02 2.58
N ALA A 21 -21.65 -18.81 2.51
CA ALA A 21 -21.75 -20.24 2.30
C ALA A 21 -22.58 -20.88 3.43
N PRO A 22 -23.41 -21.90 3.14
CA PRO A 22 -24.14 -22.62 4.17
C PRO A 22 -23.16 -23.26 5.17
N PRO A 23 -23.50 -23.30 6.47
CA PRO A 23 -22.62 -23.87 7.49
C PRO A 23 -22.41 -25.36 7.23
N GLY A 24 -21.18 -25.77 6.86
CA GLY A 24 -20.78 -27.17 6.73
C GLY A 24 -20.16 -27.58 5.38
N ALA A 25 -20.12 -26.73 4.36
CA ALA A 25 -19.34 -27.02 3.16
C ALA A 25 -17.86 -26.75 3.45
N THR A 26 -17.03 -27.78 3.54
CA THR A 26 -15.57 -27.62 3.56
C THR A 26 -15.14 -27.22 2.15
N THR A 27 -15.08 -25.92 1.90
CA THR A 27 -14.59 -25.39 0.64
C THR A 27 -13.10 -25.72 0.55
N GLU A 28 -12.70 -26.53 -0.43
CA GLU A 28 -11.29 -26.84 -0.66
C GLU A 28 -10.56 -25.52 -0.91
N GLN A 29 -9.60 -25.20 -0.05
CA GLN A 29 -8.87 -23.94 -0.06
C GLN A 29 -7.38 -24.19 -0.25
N ALA A 30 -6.80 -23.59 -1.28
CA ALA A 30 -5.37 -23.53 -1.47
C ALA A 30 -4.87 -22.13 -1.09
N LEU A 31 -3.80 -22.08 -0.29
CA LEU A 31 -3.21 -20.84 0.22
C LEU A 31 -1.73 -20.80 -0.14
N THR A 32 -1.30 -19.63 -0.61
CA THR A 32 0.11 -19.20 -0.64
C THR A 32 0.27 -17.93 0.21
N GLU A 33 1.46 -17.35 0.27
CA GLU A 33 1.67 -16.03 0.91
C GLU A 33 0.87 -14.92 0.24
N THR A 34 0.61 -15.05 -1.07
CA THR A 34 0.10 -13.99 -1.95
C THR A 34 -1.19 -14.38 -2.67
N SER A 35 -1.74 -15.57 -2.45
CA SER A 35 -2.97 -15.99 -3.10
C SER A 35 -3.87 -16.90 -2.27
N THR A 36 -5.16 -16.80 -2.52
CA THR A 36 -6.19 -17.69 -2.00
C THR A 36 -6.96 -18.27 -3.17
N THR A 37 -7.16 -19.59 -3.21
CA THR A 37 -8.06 -20.23 -4.18
C THR A 37 -9.10 -21.04 -3.43
N VAL A 38 -10.36 -20.86 -3.80
CA VAL A 38 -11.53 -21.47 -3.18
C VAL A 38 -12.36 -22.13 -4.28
N ARG A 39 -12.68 -23.42 -4.15
CA ARG A 39 -13.59 -24.12 -5.08
C ARG A 39 -15.05 -23.97 -4.63
N ASN A 40 -15.87 -23.31 -5.44
CA ASN A 40 -17.28 -23.10 -5.14
C ASN A 40 -18.12 -24.38 -5.38
N PRO A 41 -19.27 -24.53 -4.70
CA PRO A 41 -20.17 -25.68 -4.89
C PRO A 41 -20.72 -25.83 -6.32
N ASP A 42 -20.77 -24.74 -7.09
CA ASP A 42 -21.22 -24.73 -8.49
C ASP A 42 -20.15 -25.18 -9.49
N GLY A 43 -18.95 -25.53 -9.00
CA GLY A 43 -17.81 -25.97 -9.80
C GLY A 43 -16.81 -24.86 -10.14
N THR A 44 -17.22 -23.59 -10.05
CA THR A 44 -16.33 -22.45 -10.30
C THR A 44 -15.24 -22.33 -9.23
N ARG A 45 -14.19 -21.56 -9.50
CA ARG A 45 -13.15 -21.23 -8.51
C ARG A 45 -13.02 -19.73 -8.33
N ALA A 46 -13.02 -19.28 -7.08
CA ALA A 46 -12.65 -17.92 -6.72
C ALA A 46 -11.15 -17.89 -6.39
N VAL A 47 -10.40 -17.02 -7.07
CA VAL A 47 -8.97 -16.81 -6.86
C VAL A 47 -8.74 -15.36 -6.47
N THR A 48 -8.10 -15.12 -5.33
CA THR A 48 -7.60 -13.80 -4.94
C THR A 48 -6.09 -13.78 -5.11
N LEU A 49 -5.57 -12.83 -5.90
CA LEU A 49 -4.13 -12.60 -6.09
C LEU A 49 -3.75 -11.26 -5.47
N HIS A 50 -2.82 -11.24 -4.53
CA HIS A 50 -2.38 -10.04 -3.82
C HIS A 50 -1.08 -9.49 -4.42
N ALA A 51 -0.94 -8.16 -4.43
CA ALA A 51 0.27 -7.45 -4.89
C ALA A 51 1.43 -7.50 -3.87
N GLY A 52 1.26 -8.26 -2.79
CA GLY A 52 2.20 -8.43 -1.68
C GLY A 52 1.79 -9.61 -0.79
N PRO A 53 2.68 -10.06 0.11
CA PRO A 53 2.33 -11.10 1.07
C PRO A 53 1.25 -10.59 2.05
N VAL A 54 0.26 -11.43 2.34
CA VAL A 54 -0.81 -11.13 3.33
C VAL A 54 -0.81 -12.11 4.50
N ARG A 55 0.07 -13.12 4.44
CA ARG A 55 0.23 -14.16 5.45
C ARG A 55 1.65 -14.69 5.39
N LEU A 56 2.10 -15.23 6.51
CA LEU A 56 3.41 -15.84 6.67
C LEU A 56 3.24 -17.29 7.13
N ARG A 57 4.23 -18.13 6.82
CA ARG A 57 4.23 -19.52 7.26
C ARG A 57 4.90 -19.65 8.63
N GLN A 58 4.15 -20.12 9.62
CA GLN A 58 4.64 -20.39 10.97
C GLN A 58 4.61 -21.91 11.20
N GLY A 59 5.77 -22.56 11.00
CA GLY A 59 5.85 -24.02 10.97
C GLY A 59 5.07 -24.58 9.77
N THR A 60 4.03 -25.37 10.03
CA THR A 60 3.15 -25.93 8.98
C THR A 60 1.89 -25.09 8.73
N GLN A 61 1.63 -24.06 9.54
CA GLN A 61 0.40 -23.28 9.49
C GLN A 61 0.60 -21.92 8.80
N TRP A 62 -0.46 -21.44 8.13
CA TRP A 62 -0.55 -20.08 7.63
C TRP A 62 -1.07 -19.16 8.73
N ARG A 63 -0.38 -18.04 8.98
CA ARG A 63 -0.82 -16.99 9.89
C ARG A 63 -0.94 -15.67 9.12
N PRO A 64 -2.08 -14.95 9.22
CA PRO A 64 -2.20 -13.62 8.64
C PRO A 64 -1.12 -12.67 9.16
N ILE A 65 -0.64 -11.79 8.30
CA ILE A 65 0.18 -10.65 8.72
C ILE A 65 -0.72 -9.69 9.51
N ASP A 66 -0.25 -9.26 10.67
CA ASP A 66 -0.94 -8.36 11.58
C ASP A 66 0.06 -7.30 12.06
N LEU A 67 -0.07 -6.11 11.47
CA LEU A 67 0.81 -4.97 11.74
C LEU A 67 0.42 -4.22 13.02
N THR A 68 -0.62 -4.64 13.75
CA THR A 68 -1.07 -3.97 14.98
C THR A 68 0.06 -3.91 16.00
N LEU A 69 0.44 -2.69 16.39
CA LEU A 69 1.48 -2.41 17.36
C LEU A 69 0.92 -2.58 18.77
N VAL A 70 1.61 -3.39 19.58
CA VAL A 70 1.27 -3.67 20.96
C VAL A 70 2.50 -3.52 21.84
N ALA A 71 2.31 -2.99 23.06
CA ALA A 71 3.36 -2.97 24.07
C ALA A 71 3.52 -4.38 24.66
N GLY A 72 4.73 -4.94 24.58
CA GLY A 72 5.05 -6.21 25.23
C GLY A 72 5.10 -6.08 26.76
N PRO A 73 5.13 -7.21 27.48
CA PRO A 73 5.31 -7.21 28.94
C PRO A 73 6.67 -6.66 29.38
N ASP A 74 7.64 -6.61 28.46
CA ASP A 74 8.95 -5.98 28.61
C ASP A 74 8.94 -4.46 28.35
N GLY A 75 7.78 -3.88 28.05
CA GLY A 75 7.61 -2.46 27.75
C GLY A 75 8.03 -2.04 26.33
N VAL A 76 8.49 -2.99 25.50
CA VAL A 76 8.92 -2.70 24.12
C VAL A 76 7.75 -2.94 23.16
N VAL A 77 7.47 -1.96 22.30
CA VAL A 77 6.38 -2.04 21.33
C VAL A 77 6.80 -2.83 20.09
N ARG A 78 5.92 -3.73 19.63
CA ARG A 78 6.14 -4.63 18.48
C ARG A 78 4.85 -4.84 17.67
N PRO A 79 4.94 -5.13 16.37
CA PRO A 79 3.81 -5.64 15.59
C PRO A 79 3.39 -7.05 16.07
N THR A 80 2.12 -7.38 15.88
CA THR A 80 1.52 -8.63 16.39
C THR A 80 1.93 -9.88 15.59
N ALA A 81 2.06 -9.77 14.26
CA ALA A 81 2.46 -10.86 13.39
C ALA A 81 3.13 -10.36 12.10
N VAL A 82 4.45 -10.48 12.01
CA VAL A 82 5.26 -10.18 10.81
C VAL A 82 6.44 -11.14 10.71
N ALA A 83 7.08 -11.19 9.54
CA ALA A 83 8.23 -12.06 9.31
C ALA A 83 9.55 -11.51 9.86
N HIS A 84 9.67 -10.18 10.02
CA HIS A 84 10.84 -9.48 10.58
C HIS A 84 10.68 -9.18 12.08
N ASP A 85 11.78 -8.77 12.71
CA ASP A 85 11.78 -8.33 14.12
C ASP A 85 11.86 -6.80 14.17
N LEU A 86 10.69 -6.15 14.22
CA LEU A 86 10.57 -4.71 14.48
C LEU A 86 10.35 -4.46 15.97
N THR A 87 11.19 -3.61 16.56
CA THR A 87 11.05 -3.14 17.93
C THR A 87 11.12 -1.62 18.00
N LEU A 88 10.34 -1.03 18.91
CA LEU A 88 10.36 0.43 19.16
C LEU A 88 10.88 0.72 20.58
N PRO A 89 12.20 0.67 20.82
CA PRO A 89 12.78 1.08 22.09
C PRO A 89 12.78 2.61 22.24
N PRO A 90 13.02 3.14 23.45
CA PRO A 90 13.14 4.59 23.69
C PRO A 90 14.24 5.29 22.86
N THR A 91 15.20 4.54 22.32
CA THR A 91 16.28 5.06 21.47
C THR A 91 15.91 5.15 19.98
N GLY A 92 14.66 4.86 19.61
CA GLY A 92 14.19 4.88 18.22
C GLY A 92 13.99 3.48 17.62
N PRO A 93 13.17 3.37 16.55
CA PRO A 93 12.83 2.09 15.92
C PRO A 93 14.04 1.35 15.38
N VAL A 94 14.04 0.03 15.57
CA VAL A 94 15.05 -0.91 15.05
C VAL A 94 14.32 -2.09 14.41
N VAL A 95 14.73 -2.43 13.18
CA VAL A 95 14.26 -3.62 12.47
C VAL A 95 15.42 -4.55 12.13
N ARG A 96 15.23 -5.85 12.36
CA ARG A 96 16.04 -6.93 11.77
C ARG A 96 15.22 -7.65 10.71
N PHE A 97 15.71 -7.68 9.48
CA PHE A 97 14.98 -8.24 8.35
C PHE A 97 15.04 -9.77 8.35
N ALA A 98 13.98 -10.43 7.86
CA ALA A 98 13.91 -11.89 7.79
C ALA A 98 15.03 -12.51 6.93
N GLY A 99 15.44 -11.81 5.86
CA GLY A 99 16.55 -12.19 4.97
C GLY A 99 17.95 -11.87 5.51
N GLY A 100 18.04 -11.35 6.73
CA GLY A 100 19.29 -10.87 7.33
C GLY A 100 19.50 -9.37 7.13
N GLY A 101 20.42 -8.82 7.91
CA GLY A 101 20.66 -7.37 8.00
C GLY A 101 19.69 -6.67 8.95
N SER A 102 20.01 -5.43 9.30
CA SER A 102 19.21 -4.58 10.17
C SER A 102 19.25 -3.13 9.74
N ALA A 103 18.25 -2.37 10.16
CA ALA A 103 18.19 -0.93 10.04
C ALA A 103 17.66 -0.32 11.34
N ALA A 104 18.20 0.83 11.73
CA ALA A 104 17.76 1.59 12.89
C ALA A 104 17.60 3.05 12.52
N LEU A 105 16.54 3.69 13.02
CA LEU A 105 16.46 5.16 12.97
C LEU A 105 17.50 5.74 13.91
N GLU A 106 18.34 6.63 13.39
CA GLU A 106 19.27 7.38 14.22
C GLU A 106 18.49 8.43 15.02
N TRP A 107 18.55 8.31 16.34
CA TRP A 107 17.82 9.18 17.25
C TRP A 107 18.66 9.46 18.51
N THR A 108 18.76 10.72 18.91
CA THR A 108 19.78 11.18 19.88
C THR A 108 19.24 11.41 21.29
N THR A 109 17.94 11.68 21.45
CA THR A 109 17.30 11.91 22.74
C THR A 109 16.29 10.80 23.04
N PRO A 110 16.11 10.35 24.28
CA PRO A 110 15.09 9.35 24.58
C PRO A 110 13.70 9.80 24.11
N LEU A 111 13.04 8.96 23.32
CA LEU A 111 11.68 9.19 22.84
C LEU A 111 10.67 9.13 24.00
N PRO A 112 9.63 9.97 23.96
CA PRO A 112 8.52 9.89 24.91
C PRO A 112 7.74 8.58 24.75
N ALA A 113 6.83 8.29 25.67
CA ALA A 113 5.92 7.15 25.51
C ALA A 113 5.01 7.36 24.29
N PRO A 114 4.89 6.37 23.37
CA PRO A 114 4.05 6.51 22.19
C PRO A 114 2.57 6.31 22.49
N ARG A 115 1.73 6.96 21.68
CA ARG A 115 0.31 6.62 21.53
C ARG A 115 0.17 5.62 20.40
N LEU A 116 -0.38 4.44 20.69
CA LEU A 116 -0.55 3.37 19.70
C LEU A 116 -1.95 3.41 19.09
N ALA A 117 -2.02 3.30 17.76
CA ALA A 117 -3.27 3.20 17.01
C ALA A 117 -3.07 2.29 15.79
N GLY A 118 -3.57 1.05 15.87
CA GLY A 118 -3.37 0.04 14.83
C GLY A 118 -1.87 -0.18 14.59
N HIS A 119 -1.41 0.06 13.37
CA HIS A 119 -0.01 -0.10 12.95
C HIS A 119 0.87 1.14 13.22
N ARG A 120 0.33 2.19 13.87
CA ARG A 120 1.04 3.46 14.09
C ARG A 120 1.36 3.70 15.57
N ALA A 121 2.57 4.19 15.82
CA ALA A 121 3.04 4.71 17.08
C ALA A 121 3.38 6.20 16.92
N THR A 122 2.63 7.07 17.59
CA THR A 122 2.86 8.52 17.59
C THR A 122 3.59 8.92 18.86
N TYR A 123 4.77 9.51 18.71
CA TYR A 123 5.61 10.08 19.76
C TYR A 123 5.37 11.59 19.80
N PRO A 124 4.53 12.08 20.73
CA PRO A 124 4.17 13.49 20.77
C PRO A 124 5.37 14.34 21.21
N GLN A 125 5.60 15.46 20.53
CA GLN A 125 6.72 16.36 20.83
C GLN A 125 8.08 15.64 20.89
N ALA A 126 8.28 14.68 19.99
CA ALA A 126 9.57 13.99 19.84
C ALA A 126 10.70 14.99 19.55
N LEU A 127 10.37 16.07 18.82
CA LEU A 127 11.14 17.32 18.78
C LEU A 127 10.21 18.49 19.10
N PRO A 128 10.73 19.65 19.53
CA PRO A 128 9.90 20.84 19.75
C PRO A 128 9.02 21.16 18.52
N GLY A 129 7.70 21.16 18.72
CA GLY A 129 6.72 21.45 17.66
C GLY A 129 6.57 20.35 16.60
N HIS A 130 7.11 19.15 16.83
CA HIS A 130 7.00 18.02 15.90
C HIS A 130 6.74 16.69 16.61
N ASP A 131 5.83 15.91 16.03
CA ASP A 131 5.57 14.54 16.43
C ASP A 131 6.37 13.59 15.52
N LEU A 132 6.97 12.55 16.09
CA LEU A 132 7.50 11.43 15.31
C LEU A 132 6.39 10.37 15.20
N VAL A 133 6.05 9.98 13.98
CA VAL A 133 5.10 8.90 13.71
C VAL A 133 5.88 7.75 13.10
N VAL A 134 5.82 6.58 13.76
CA VAL A 134 6.38 5.33 13.24
C VAL A 134 5.22 4.41 12.85
N ALA A 135 5.20 3.98 11.59
CA ALA A 135 4.24 3.03 11.07
C ALA A 135 4.95 1.69 10.80
N ALA A 136 4.44 0.60 11.37
CA ALA A 136 4.91 -0.74 11.03
C ALA A 136 4.46 -1.09 9.61
N THR A 137 5.35 -1.67 8.81
CA THR A 137 5.05 -2.20 7.47
C THR A 137 5.28 -3.71 7.42
N SER A 138 4.84 -4.35 6.34
CA SER A 138 5.03 -5.80 6.15
C SER A 138 6.50 -6.21 5.96
N SER A 139 7.37 -5.30 5.51
CA SER A 139 8.81 -5.54 5.38
C SER A 139 9.72 -4.75 6.34
N GLY A 140 9.16 -3.86 7.17
CA GLY A 140 9.92 -3.08 8.14
C GLY A 140 9.11 -1.96 8.81
N PHE A 141 9.54 -0.71 8.63
CA PHE A 141 8.84 0.46 9.17
C PHE A 141 9.03 1.73 8.33
N LEU A 142 8.08 2.65 8.48
CA LEU A 142 8.18 4.05 8.05
C LEU A 142 8.29 4.94 9.28
N ALA A 143 9.19 5.92 9.25
CA ALA A 143 9.28 6.98 10.24
C ALA A 143 9.08 8.34 9.56
N ALA A 144 8.21 9.18 10.11
CA ALA A 144 7.94 10.52 9.61
C ALA A 144 7.84 11.53 10.75
N LEU A 145 8.43 12.71 10.56
CA LEU A 145 8.25 13.86 11.43
C LEU A 145 7.12 14.72 10.91
N HIS A 146 6.07 14.87 11.72
CA HIS A 146 4.93 15.73 11.42
C HIS A 146 5.04 17.03 12.22
N ARG A 147 4.92 18.17 11.53
CA ARG A 147 4.89 19.48 12.17
C ARG A 147 3.55 19.68 12.87
N THR A 148 3.59 19.97 14.17
CA THR A 148 2.40 20.29 14.98
C THR A 148 2.28 21.78 15.27
N ASP A 149 3.39 22.52 15.24
CA ASP A 149 3.43 23.97 15.42
C ASP A 149 3.95 24.65 14.14
N PRO A 150 3.14 25.52 13.48
CA PRO A 150 3.58 26.28 12.32
C PRO A 150 4.83 27.15 12.56
N ALA A 151 5.06 27.59 13.80
CA ALA A 151 6.22 28.39 14.18
C ALA A 151 7.47 27.56 14.52
N ALA A 152 7.38 26.22 14.49
CA ALA A 152 8.49 25.35 14.81
C ALA A 152 9.66 25.52 13.83
N ALA A 153 10.88 25.47 14.36
CA ALA A 153 12.09 25.55 13.55
C ALA A 153 12.18 24.36 12.57
N PRO A 154 12.80 24.55 11.38
CA PRO A 154 13.10 23.44 10.49
C PRO A 154 13.91 22.35 11.19
N VAL A 155 13.58 21.09 10.91
CA VAL A 155 14.26 19.92 11.47
C VAL A 155 15.22 19.30 10.45
N PRO A 156 16.34 18.71 10.90
CA PRO A 156 17.19 17.94 10.00
C PRO A 156 16.45 16.70 9.48
N PRO A 157 16.85 16.18 8.31
CA PRO A 157 16.31 14.94 7.75
C PRO A 157 16.51 13.73 8.67
N LEU A 158 15.52 12.84 8.70
CA LEU A 158 15.64 11.53 9.35
C LEU A 158 16.68 10.67 8.63
N THR A 159 17.49 9.96 9.42
CA THR A 159 18.60 9.14 8.92
C THR A 159 18.45 7.70 9.38
N LEU A 160 18.58 6.74 8.45
CA LEU A 160 18.61 5.31 8.77
C LEU A 160 20.04 4.79 8.76
N ARG A 161 20.42 4.11 9.83
CA ARG A 161 21.68 3.36 9.91
C ARG A 161 21.41 1.90 9.62
N ARG A 162 22.06 1.34 8.58
CA ARG A 162 22.07 -0.11 8.34
C ARG A 162 23.31 -0.78 8.92
N ASP A 163 23.28 -2.10 8.98
CA ASP A 163 24.41 -2.91 9.46
C ASP A 163 25.72 -2.55 8.77
N GLY A 164 26.79 -2.44 9.57
CA GLY A 164 28.14 -2.13 9.09
C GLY A 164 28.40 -0.66 8.75
N GLN A 165 27.40 0.24 8.80
CA GLN A 165 27.62 1.67 8.61
C GLN A 165 28.05 2.36 9.92
N PRO A 166 29.09 3.22 9.89
CA PRO A 166 29.43 4.07 11.03
C PRO A 166 28.30 5.07 11.32
N ALA A 167 28.21 5.55 12.57
CA ALA A 167 27.21 6.53 12.97
C ALA A 167 27.30 7.80 12.10
N GLY A 168 26.17 8.30 11.62
CA GLY A 168 26.10 9.48 10.74
C GLY A 168 26.44 9.21 9.27
N ALA A 169 26.74 7.97 8.89
CA ALA A 169 26.85 7.54 7.48
C ALA A 169 25.56 6.92 6.94
N GLY A 170 24.46 7.05 7.68
CA GLY A 170 23.17 6.52 7.31
C GLY A 170 22.60 7.17 6.04
N GLU A 171 21.68 6.46 5.39
CA GLU A 171 20.97 7.00 4.25
C GLU A 171 19.93 7.99 4.76
N SER A 172 20.10 9.25 4.36
CA SER A 172 19.18 10.33 4.68
C SER A 172 18.34 10.62 3.44
N ILE A 173 17.01 10.58 3.57
CA ILE A 173 16.13 11.12 2.54
C ILE A 173 16.03 12.63 2.75
N ALA A 174 17.16 13.31 2.52
CA ALA A 174 17.27 14.76 2.55
C ALA A 174 16.96 15.31 1.16
N GLY A 175 15.84 16.01 1.00
CA GLY A 175 15.64 16.94 -0.11
C GLY A 175 14.86 16.43 -1.32
N GLU A 176 14.37 15.18 -1.34
CA GLU A 176 13.29 14.79 -2.25
C GLU A 176 11.98 15.00 -1.50
N SER A 177 11.37 16.16 -1.71
CA SER A 177 10.12 16.49 -1.05
C SER A 177 9.02 15.58 -1.60
N MET A 178 8.72 14.49 -0.89
CA MET A 178 7.37 13.96 -0.89
C MET A 178 6.50 15.00 -0.20
N VAL A 179 6.14 16.08 -0.89
CA VAL A 179 5.07 16.96 -0.44
C VAL A 179 3.79 16.15 -0.60
N GLU A 180 3.56 15.25 0.34
CA GLU A 180 2.21 14.84 0.63
C GLU A 180 1.51 16.09 1.17
N THR A 181 0.22 16.26 0.90
CA THR A 181 -0.62 17.27 1.56
C THR A 181 -0.71 17.06 3.09
N GLU A 182 0.03 16.09 3.63
CA GLU A 182 0.21 15.79 5.04
C GLU A 182 1.38 16.60 5.59
N SER A 183 1.25 17.15 6.80
CA SER A 183 2.23 18.02 7.45
C SER A 183 3.60 17.38 7.77
N ALA A 184 3.94 16.25 7.13
CA ALA A 184 5.22 15.58 7.24
C ALA A 184 6.32 16.47 6.64
N VAL A 185 7.35 16.74 7.43
CA VAL A 185 8.49 17.60 7.05
C VAL A 185 9.76 16.79 6.78
N SER A 186 9.80 15.54 7.23
CA SER A 186 10.84 14.58 6.93
C SER A 186 10.29 13.16 7.06
N ARG A 187 10.74 12.25 6.21
CA ARG A 187 10.26 10.86 6.17
C ARG A 187 11.38 9.93 5.73
N VAL A 188 11.42 8.73 6.30
CA VAL A 188 12.34 7.67 5.92
C VAL A 188 11.67 6.30 6.04
N VAL A 189 12.04 5.37 5.15
CA VAL A 189 11.50 4.02 5.09
C VAL A 189 12.64 3.01 5.28
N ALA A 190 12.50 2.15 6.28
CA ALA A 190 13.36 0.99 6.48
C ALA A 190 12.60 -0.25 6.00
N ALA A 191 12.94 -0.73 4.81
CA ALA A 191 12.37 -1.93 4.21
C ALA A 191 13.46 -2.96 3.90
N ALA A 192 13.07 -4.23 3.91
CA ALA A 192 13.97 -5.31 3.55
C ALA A 192 14.49 -5.11 2.11
N PRO A 193 15.76 -5.40 1.81
CA PRO A 193 16.26 -5.36 0.45
C PRO A 193 15.48 -6.36 -0.41
N THR A 194 14.85 -5.87 -1.47
CA THR A 194 14.20 -6.72 -2.47
C THR A 194 15.20 -7.15 -3.52
N GLY A 195 15.04 -8.37 -4.05
CA GLY A 195 15.80 -8.84 -5.21
C GLY A 195 15.58 -7.96 -6.47
N PRO A 196 16.30 -8.19 -7.57
CA PRO A 196 16.25 -7.32 -8.75
C PRO A 196 14.90 -7.31 -9.49
N ALA A 197 14.07 -8.35 -9.33
CA ALA A 197 12.75 -8.46 -9.94
C ALA A 197 11.82 -9.28 -9.02
N PRO A 198 11.40 -8.71 -7.87
CA PRO A 198 10.53 -9.41 -6.95
C PRO A 198 9.13 -9.57 -7.56
N VAL A 199 8.47 -10.68 -7.25
CA VAL A 199 7.08 -10.93 -7.65
C VAL A 199 6.37 -11.53 -6.44
N PRO A 200 5.22 -10.98 -6.00
CA PRO A 200 4.61 -9.75 -6.49
C PRO A 200 5.45 -8.50 -6.13
N PHE A 201 5.07 -7.35 -6.68
CA PHE A 201 5.78 -6.08 -6.46
C PHE A 201 4.86 -4.90 -6.68
N ASP A 202 5.03 -3.84 -5.90
CA ASP A 202 4.48 -2.54 -6.21
C ASP A 202 5.48 -1.41 -5.93
N THR A 203 5.26 -0.27 -6.58
CA THR A 203 6.06 0.93 -6.34
C THR A 203 5.31 2.16 -6.85
N THR A 204 5.68 3.32 -6.32
CA THR A 204 5.29 4.63 -6.85
C THR A 204 6.47 5.27 -7.57
N VAL A 205 6.21 5.96 -8.68
CA VAL A 205 7.14 6.90 -9.29
C VAL A 205 6.55 8.30 -9.23
N GLN A 206 7.35 9.31 -8.94
CA GLN A 206 6.89 10.69 -8.81
C GLN A 206 7.91 11.67 -9.40
N THR A 207 7.46 12.73 -10.08
CA THR A 207 8.34 13.73 -10.71
C THR A 207 9.24 14.48 -9.72
N THR A 208 8.86 14.53 -8.44
CA THR A 208 9.63 15.20 -7.37
C THR A 208 10.52 14.24 -6.57
N VAL A 209 10.43 12.93 -6.85
CA VAL A 209 11.22 11.87 -6.20
C VAL A 209 11.97 11.10 -7.29
N LEU A 210 13.17 11.57 -7.61
CA LEU A 210 13.90 11.15 -8.81
C LEU A 210 14.87 10.00 -8.55
N ARG A 211 15.31 9.82 -7.31
CA ARG A 211 16.41 8.91 -6.96
C ARG A 211 16.02 7.84 -5.96
N SER A 212 15.01 8.08 -5.13
CA SER A 212 14.59 7.14 -4.09
C SER A 212 13.79 5.95 -4.62
N ASP A 213 14.02 4.78 -4.04
CA ASP A 213 13.17 3.60 -4.20
C ASP A 213 11.95 3.74 -3.28
N LEU A 214 10.74 3.64 -3.85
CA LEU A 214 9.48 3.75 -3.12
C LEU A 214 8.76 2.41 -3.00
N SER A 215 9.41 1.27 -3.29
CA SER A 215 8.79 -0.05 -3.13
C SER A 215 8.55 -0.46 -1.68
N GLY A 216 9.30 0.10 -0.72
CA GLY A 216 9.05 -0.07 0.71
C GLY A 216 7.98 0.89 1.28
N ASP A 217 7.40 1.75 0.45
CA ASP A 217 6.43 2.75 0.89
C ASP A 217 5.05 2.10 1.14
N PRO A 218 4.40 2.30 2.31
CA PRO A 218 3.04 1.82 2.58
C PRO A 218 1.95 2.46 1.73
N ASP A 219 2.29 3.49 0.96
CA ASP A 219 1.38 4.30 0.18
C ASP A 219 1.72 4.25 -1.32
N LEU A 220 0.74 3.82 -2.11
CA LEU A 220 0.68 4.01 -3.56
C LEU A 220 0.02 5.34 -3.89
N ARG A 221 0.51 6.03 -4.91
CA ARG A 221 0.01 7.37 -5.29
C ARG A 221 -0.26 7.47 -6.78
N LEU A 222 -1.27 8.27 -7.13
CA LEU A 222 -1.52 8.68 -8.51
C LEU A 222 -2.05 10.10 -8.62
N GLY A 223 -1.85 10.71 -9.80
CA GLY A 223 -2.32 12.05 -10.14
C GLY A 223 -1.32 13.13 -9.74
N SER A 224 -1.79 14.34 -9.48
CA SER A 224 -0.97 15.43 -8.96
C SER A 224 -1.65 16.14 -7.79
N TYR A 225 -0.89 16.55 -6.78
CA TYR A 225 -1.41 17.33 -5.65
C TYR A 225 -1.36 18.85 -5.87
N ASP A 226 -0.56 19.33 -6.82
CA ASP A 226 -0.39 20.77 -7.14
C ASP A 226 -0.61 21.11 -8.63
N GLY A 227 -0.93 20.10 -9.44
CA GLY A 227 -1.13 20.20 -10.89
C GLY A 227 0.16 20.10 -11.71
N THR A 228 1.32 19.89 -11.06
CA THR A 228 2.63 19.81 -11.71
C THR A 228 3.46 18.60 -11.27
N ALA A 229 3.42 18.25 -9.98
CA ALA A 229 4.08 17.10 -9.42
C ALA A 229 3.22 15.86 -9.65
N VAL A 230 3.62 14.98 -10.57
CA VAL A 230 2.81 13.82 -10.97
C VAL A 230 3.36 12.57 -10.33
N ALA A 231 2.47 11.72 -9.80
CA ALA A 231 2.77 10.37 -9.37
C ALA A 231 1.97 9.32 -10.16
N ARG A 232 2.56 8.13 -10.27
CA ARG A 232 1.96 6.93 -10.84
C ARG A 232 2.38 5.72 -10.02
N SER A 233 1.53 4.72 -9.94
CA SER A 233 1.85 3.48 -9.24
C SER A 233 1.93 2.32 -10.21
N LEU A 234 2.86 1.39 -9.99
CA LEU A 234 2.95 0.13 -10.73
C LEU A 234 2.72 -1.03 -9.77
N LEU A 235 1.96 -2.03 -10.22
CA LEU A 235 1.64 -3.23 -9.43
C LEU A 235 1.81 -4.47 -10.30
N THR A 236 2.44 -5.48 -9.75
CA THR A 236 2.74 -6.77 -10.39
C THR A 236 2.22 -7.90 -9.52
N TRP A 237 1.47 -8.83 -10.13
CA TRP A 237 0.99 -10.06 -9.51
C TRP A 237 1.68 -11.28 -10.10
N ASP A 238 1.80 -12.35 -9.30
CA ASP A 238 2.03 -13.70 -9.81
C ASP A 238 0.71 -14.20 -10.42
N THR A 239 0.72 -14.43 -11.74
CA THR A 239 -0.45 -14.91 -12.50
C THR A 239 -0.25 -16.30 -13.05
N ALA A 240 0.82 -17.01 -12.67
CA ALA A 240 1.15 -18.34 -13.21
C ALA A 240 0.01 -19.34 -13.01
N SER A 241 -0.71 -19.25 -11.88
CA SER A 241 -1.88 -20.09 -11.57
C SER A 241 -3.08 -19.89 -12.52
N LEU A 242 -3.10 -18.80 -13.29
CA LEU A 242 -4.16 -18.49 -14.25
C LEU A 242 -3.88 -19.03 -15.66
N ALA A 243 -2.67 -19.53 -15.93
CA ALA A 243 -2.28 -19.97 -17.26
C ALA A 243 -3.24 -21.04 -17.81
N GLY A 244 -3.81 -20.76 -19.00
CA GLY A 244 -4.76 -21.64 -19.68
C GLY A 244 -6.15 -21.77 -19.01
N GLN A 245 -6.40 -21.05 -17.91
CA GLN A 245 -7.69 -21.09 -17.23
C GLN A 245 -8.73 -20.22 -17.95
N GLN A 246 -10.00 -20.62 -17.87
CA GLN A 246 -11.12 -19.81 -18.38
C GLN A 246 -11.54 -18.79 -17.32
N VAL A 247 -11.10 -17.54 -17.47
CA VAL A 247 -11.46 -16.43 -16.59
C VAL A 247 -12.85 -15.91 -16.96
N MET A 248 -13.80 -16.03 -16.03
CA MET A 248 -15.16 -15.54 -16.16
C MET A 248 -15.27 -14.05 -15.82
N SER A 249 -14.64 -13.63 -14.71
CA SER A 249 -14.59 -12.25 -14.27
C SER A 249 -13.30 -11.97 -13.53
N ALA A 250 -12.84 -10.72 -13.56
CA ALA A 250 -11.75 -10.24 -12.73
C ALA A 250 -11.98 -8.78 -12.33
N ARG A 251 -11.75 -8.48 -11.04
CA ARG A 251 -11.84 -7.12 -10.49
C ARG A 251 -10.55 -6.78 -9.77
N LEU A 252 -10.00 -5.60 -10.05
CA LEU A 252 -8.92 -5.00 -9.27
C LEU A 252 -9.53 -4.22 -8.10
N LEU A 253 -9.00 -4.44 -6.89
CA LEU A 253 -9.35 -3.71 -5.69
C LEU A 253 -8.10 -3.06 -5.09
N VAL A 254 -8.20 -1.75 -4.83
CA VAL A 254 -7.18 -0.93 -4.17
C VAL A 254 -7.83 -0.20 -3.00
N HIS A 255 -7.24 -0.25 -1.81
CA HIS A 255 -7.80 0.42 -0.64
C HIS A 255 -7.40 1.89 -0.65
N GLN A 256 -8.38 2.79 -0.75
CA GLN A 256 -8.14 4.22 -0.86
C GLN A 256 -8.27 4.89 0.51
N ASP A 257 -7.13 5.21 1.11
CA ASP A 257 -7.06 5.85 2.43
C ASP A 257 -7.24 7.37 2.34
N TRP A 258 -6.88 7.98 1.20
CA TRP A 258 -6.95 9.42 1.04
C TRP A 258 -7.28 9.88 -0.39
N SER A 259 -8.00 11.00 -0.51
CA SER A 259 -8.14 11.77 -1.77
C SER A 259 -8.27 13.27 -1.55
N ALA A 260 -7.91 14.04 -2.57
CA ALA A 260 -8.03 15.51 -2.58
C ALA A 260 -9.49 16.00 -2.71
N SER A 261 -10.42 15.11 -3.07
CA SER A 261 -11.84 15.42 -3.21
C SER A 261 -12.69 14.21 -2.85
N CYS A 262 -13.97 14.44 -2.54
CA CYS A 262 -15.00 13.38 -2.55
C CYS A 262 -15.71 13.25 -3.90
N ARG A 263 -15.49 14.18 -4.84
CA ARG A 263 -16.14 14.10 -6.15
C ARG A 263 -15.48 13.02 -7.02
N PRO A 264 -16.24 12.36 -7.91
CA PRO A 264 -15.67 11.42 -8.85
C PRO A 264 -14.51 12.05 -9.63
N ARG A 265 -13.38 11.35 -9.64
CA ARG A 265 -12.15 11.71 -10.37
C ARG A 265 -11.57 10.44 -10.94
N ALA A 266 -11.53 10.39 -12.27
CA ALA A 266 -11.21 9.18 -13.01
C ALA A 266 -9.74 8.79 -12.84
N TRP A 267 -9.50 7.50 -12.66
CA TRP A 267 -8.20 6.87 -12.66
C TRP A 267 -8.24 5.62 -13.52
N GLU A 268 -7.08 5.26 -14.07
CA GLU A 268 -6.96 4.33 -15.18
C GLU A 268 -6.03 3.17 -14.85
N VAL A 269 -6.33 2.02 -15.46
CA VAL A 269 -5.50 0.82 -15.42
C VAL A 269 -4.89 0.59 -16.79
N TRP A 270 -3.56 0.72 -16.88
CA TRP A 270 -2.80 0.48 -18.10
C TRP A 270 -1.93 -0.75 -17.96
N THR A 271 -1.79 -1.56 -19.01
CA THR A 271 -0.74 -2.58 -19.07
C THR A 271 0.63 -1.93 -19.12
N ALA A 272 1.60 -2.48 -18.40
CA ALA A 272 2.99 -2.06 -18.46
C ALA A 272 3.93 -3.27 -18.30
N PRO A 273 5.19 -3.20 -18.75
CA PRO A 273 6.22 -4.16 -18.33
C PRO A 273 6.45 -4.13 -16.81
N ALA A 274 6.99 -5.22 -16.26
CA ALA A 274 7.28 -5.35 -14.82
C ALA A 274 8.19 -4.23 -14.31
N ALA A 275 7.80 -3.63 -13.18
CA ALA A 275 8.65 -2.72 -12.41
C ALA A 275 9.56 -3.49 -11.45
N GLY A 276 10.58 -2.81 -10.93
CA GLY A 276 11.46 -3.33 -9.89
C GLY A 276 12.05 -2.21 -9.02
N PRO A 277 12.93 -2.54 -8.07
CA PRO A 277 13.46 -1.57 -7.09
C PRO A 277 14.24 -0.39 -7.70
N GLY A 278 14.71 -0.53 -8.94
CA GLY A 278 15.36 0.52 -9.71
C GLY A 278 14.41 1.45 -10.50
N THR A 279 13.10 1.23 -10.42
CA THR A 279 12.09 2.02 -11.14
C THR A 279 11.93 3.42 -10.53
N ARG A 280 12.10 4.45 -11.36
CA ARG A 280 12.02 5.88 -11.05
C ARG A 280 11.20 6.58 -12.13
N TRP A 281 10.85 7.85 -11.90
CA TRP A 281 10.12 8.63 -12.90
C TRP A 281 10.76 8.59 -14.29
N ALA A 282 12.08 8.76 -14.36
CA ALA A 282 12.83 8.88 -15.61
C ALA A 282 13.03 7.55 -16.37
N ASN A 283 12.89 6.40 -15.71
CA ASN A 283 13.12 5.06 -16.31
C ASN A 283 11.96 4.09 -16.06
N GLN A 284 10.77 4.60 -15.72
CA GLN A 284 9.60 3.77 -15.50
C GLN A 284 9.21 3.00 -16.76
N PRO A 285 8.67 1.77 -16.64
CA PRO A 285 8.14 1.03 -17.77
C PRO A 285 7.10 1.85 -18.54
N VAL A 286 7.20 1.83 -19.87
CA VAL A 286 6.23 2.52 -20.73
C VAL A 286 4.92 1.73 -20.72
N ALA A 287 3.86 2.37 -20.25
CA ALA A 287 2.51 1.82 -20.30
C ALA A 287 2.01 1.77 -21.76
N ASP A 288 1.45 0.63 -22.16
CA ASP A 288 1.10 0.31 -23.55
C ASP A 288 -0.38 0.62 -23.83
N ARG A 289 -1.28 -0.07 -23.13
CA ARG A 289 -2.72 -0.07 -23.42
C ARG A 289 -3.57 0.21 -22.19
N LEU A 290 -4.54 1.11 -22.33
CA LEU A 290 -5.63 1.32 -21.37
C LEU A 290 -6.59 0.14 -21.41
N TRP A 291 -6.89 -0.44 -20.25
CA TRP A 291 -7.84 -1.55 -20.12
C TRP A 291 -9.09 -1.18 -19.35
N ALA A 292 -8.98 -0.28 -18.37
CA ALA A 292 -10.12 0.09 -17.55
C ALA A 292 -9.98 1.50 -16.97
N THR A 293 -11.12 2.10 -16.65
CA THR A 293 -11.21 3.39 -15.96
C THR A 293 -12.22 3.26 -14.82
N SER A 294 -11.88 3.80 -13.66
CA SER A 294 -12.80 3.92 -12.53
C SER A 294 -12.92 5.37 -12.11
N THR A 295 -14.11 5.75 -11.66
CA THR A 295 -14.38 7.10 -11.12
C THR A 295 -14.50 7.10 -9.60
N ASP A 296 -14.28 5.94 -8.98
CA ASP A 296 -14.31 5.74 -7.54
C ASP A 296 -13.35 6.71 -6.84
N THR A 297 -13.89 7.52 -5.93
CA THR A 297 -13.15 8.46 -5.10
C THR A 297 -13.60 8.34 -3.65
N ARG A 298 -12.67 7.97 -2.77
CA ARG A 298 -12.86 7.78 -1.32
C ARG A 298 -11.70 8.36 -0.51
N GLY A 299 -11.88 8.57 0.80
CA GLY A 299 -10.79 8.90 1.73
C GLY A 299 -10.57 10.41 1.98
N HIS A 300 -11.54 11.27 1.72
CA HIS A 300 -11.43 12.69 2.08
C HIS A 300 -12.13 12.97 3.42
N THR A 301 -11.86 14.10 4.08
CA THR A 301 -12.49 14.44 5.37
C THR A 301 -14.02 14.42 5.36
N ALA A 302 -14.63 14.55 4.18
CA ALA A 302 -16.08 14.52 3.95
C ALA A 302 -16.62 13.18 3.41
N CYS A 303 -15.78 12.16 3.21
CA CYS A 303 -16.20 10.83 2.75
C CYS A 303 -15.20 9.75 3.19
N ALA A 304 -15.72 8.67 3.79
CA ALA A 304 -14.90 7.60 4.33
C ALA A 304 -13.93 7.01 3.29
N GLY A 305 -12.75 6.58 3.76
CA GLY A 305 -11.86 5.71 3.01
C GLY A 305 -12.44 4.31 2.83
N GLY A 306 -11.85 3.52 1.93
CA GLY A 306 -12.27 2.14 1.70
C GLY A 306 -11.80 1.58 0.37
N TRP A 307 -12.21 0.34 0.08
CA TRP A 307 -11.91 -0.33 -1.17
C TRP A 307 -12.55 0.37 -2.38
N SER A 308 -11.70 0.73 -3.33
CA SER A 308 -12.06 1.20 -4.67
C SER A 308 -11.75 0.10 -5.67
N GLY A 309 -12.63 -0.10 -6.66
CA GLY A 309 -12.47 -1.21 -7.58
C GLY A 309 -12.86 -0.92 -9.01
N VAL A 310 -12.36 -1.77 -9.91
CA VAL A 310 -12.54 -1.63 -11.36
C VAL A 310 -12.52 -3.00 -12.02
N ASP A 311 -13.41 -3.20 -13.01
CA ASP A 311 -13.41 -4.44 -13.81
C ASP A 311 -12.17 -4.47 -14.71
N VAL A 312 -11.44 -5.59 -14.68
CA VAL A 312 -10.25 -5.85 -15.49
C VAL A 312 -10.35 -7.24 -16.15
N SER A 313 -11.57 -7.72 -16.38
CA SER A 313 -11.85 -9.08 -16.85
C SER A 313 -11.14 -9.39 -18.17
N GLU A 314 -11.17 -8.45 -19.11
CA GLU A 314 -10.51 -8.59 -20.42
C GLU A 314 -8.98 -8.65 -20.31
N LEU A 315 -8.39 -7.82 -19.43
CA LEU A 315 -6.94 -7.79 -19.18
C LEU A 315 -6.47 -9.13 -18.61
N VAL A 316 -7.15 -9.63 -17.57
CA VAL A 316 -6.78 -10.87 -16.89
C VAL A 316 -7.03 -12.09 -17.80
N ARG A 317 -8.07 -12.07 -18.64
CA ARG A 317 -8.24 -13.06 -19.72
C ARG A 317 -7.06 -13.07 -20.69
N GLY A 318 -6.54 -11.90 -21.05
CA GLY A 318 -5.33 -11.76 -21.86
C GLY A 318 -4.12 -12.45 -21.23
N TRP A 319 -3.85 -12.21 -19.94
CA TRP A 319 -2.75 -12.86 -19.22
C TRP A 319 -2.92 -14.39 -19.13
N ALA A 320 -4.12 -14.85 -18.79
CA ALA A 320 -4.44 -16.28 -18.69
C ALA A 320 -4.25 -17.00 -20.03
N GLY A 321 -4.77 -16.42 -21.13
CA GLY A 321 -4.65 -16.97 -22.48
C GLY A 321 -3.22 -16.98 -23.01
N ALA A 322 -2.42 -15.98 -22.64
CA ALA A 322 -0.99 -15.93 -22.99
C ALA A 322 -0.11 -16.86 -22.11
N GLY A 323 -0.64 -17.41 -21.02
CA GLY A 323 0.14 -18.15 -20.03
C GLY A 323 1.19 -17.27 -19.34
N ALA A 324 0.89 -15.98 -19.14
CA ALA A 324 1.83 -15.05 -18.55
C ALA A 324 2.12 -15.42 -17.08
N PRO A 325 3.39 -15.59 -16.67
CA PRO A 325 3.73 -15.91 -15.29
C PRO A 325 3.46 -14.74 -14.35
N THR A 326 3.46 -13.51 -14.88
CA THR A 326 3.15 -12.29 -14.14
C THR A 326 2.23 -11.38 -14.94
N GLY A 327 1.44 -10.59 -14.22
CA GLY A 327 0.62 -9.52 -14.77
C GLY A 327 0.99 -8.21 -14.10
N THR A 328 1.29 -7.17 -14.90
CA THR A 328 1.68 -5.85 -14.39
C THR A 328 0.78 -4.75 -14.96
N VAL A 329 0.40 -3.82 -14.08
CA VAL A 329 -0.34 -2.62 -14.45
C VAL A 329 0.34 -1.37 -13.93
N GLN A 330 0.10 -0.26 -14.62
CA GLN A 330 0.32 1.09 -14.13
C GLN A 330 -1.05 1.73 -13.82
N LEU A 331 -1.16 2.33 -12.63
CA LEU A 331 -2.27 3.16 -12.21
C LEU A 331 -1.90 4.63 -12.33
N ARG A 332 -2.77 5.41 -12.96
CA ARG A 332 -2.61 6.87 -13.10
C ARG A 332 -3.94 7.59 -13.08
N ALA A 333 -3.93 8.89 -12.81
CA ALA A 333 -5.13 9.72 -13.00
C ALA A 333 -5.42 9.87 -14.50
N SER A 334 -6.70 9.95 -14.88
CA SER A 334 -7.06 10.30 -16.27
C SER A 334 -6.61 11.73 -16.63
N ASP A 335 -6.62 12.63 -15.64
CA ASP A 335 -6.02 13.96 -15.75
C ASP A 335 -4.98 14.13 -14.64
N GLU A 336 -3.70 14.02 -15.01
CA GLU A 336 -2.58 14.16 -14.09
C GLU A 336 -2.26 15.62 -13.73
N HIS A 337 -2.97 16.59 -14.31
CA HIS A 337 -2.83 18.02 -14.00
C HIS A 337 -3.97 18.56 -13.13
N ASP A 338 -5.02 17.77 -12.85
CA ASP A 338 -6.07 18.14 -11.89
C ASP A 338 -5.59 17.88 -10.46
N PRO A 339 -5.35 18.93 -9.63
CA PRO A 339 -4.94 18.76 -8.24
C PRO A 339 -5.95 17.98 -7.39
N LEU A 340 -7.22 17.93 -7.82
CA LEU A 340 -8.29 17.18 -7.14
C LEU A 340 -8.29 15.69 -7.49
N ALA A 341 -7.48 15.26 -8.47
CA ALA A 341 -7.33 13.86 -8.85
C ALA A 341 -6.26 13.11 -8.03
N TRP A 342 -5.51 13.78 -7.14
CA TRP A 342 -4.56 13.13 -6.23
C TRP A 342 -5.27 12.10 -5.34
N LYS A 343 -4.78 10.85 -5.40
CA LYS A 343 -5.27 9.74 -4.60
C LYS A 343 -4.10 8.99 -3.97
N ARG A 344 -4.33 8.51 -2.76
CA ARG A 344 -3.43 7.60 -2.06
C ARG A 344 -4.14 6.28 -1.79
N PHE A 345 -3.47 5.19 -2.11
CA PHE A 345 -3.91 3.84 -1.81
C PHE A 345 -2.91 3.13 -0.91
N SER A 346 -3.40 2.17 -0.15
CA SER A 346 -2.58 1.19 0.57
C SER A 346 -1.72 0.37 -0.42
N SER A 347 -0.45 0.14 -0.10
CA SER A 347 0.48 -0.73 -0.86
C SER A 347 0.60 -2.14 -0.26
N ALA A 348 1.47 -2.97 -0.84
CA ALA A 348 1.92 -4.26 -0.30
C ALA A 348 2.54 -4.16 1.11
N GLU A 349 3.00 -2.98 1.50
CA GLU A 349 3.63 -2.71 2.78
C GLU A 349 2.62 -2.40 3.90
N SER A 350 1.33 -2.34 3.56
CA SER A 350 0.25 -1.98 4.48
C SER A 350 -0.62 -3.18 4.88
N ALA A 351 -1.61 -2.94 5.75
CA ALA A 351 -2.60 -3.96 6.13
C ALA A 351 -3.65 -4.25 5.03
N HIS A 352 -3.81 -3.36 4.05
CA HIS A 352 -4.83 -3.48 2.99
C HIS A 352 -4.17 -3.63 1.61
N VAL A 353 -3.55 -4.80 1.39
CA VAL A 353 -2.80 -5.09 0.17
C VAL A 353 -3.70 -5.09 -1.08
N PRO A 354 -3.36 -4.33 -2.14
CA PRO A 354 -4.06 -4.38 -3.42
C PRO A 354 -4.18 -5.81 -3.98
N HIS A 355 -5.32 -6.14 -4.56
CA HIS A 355 -5.54 -7.50 -5.03
C HIS A 355 -6.50 -7.59 -6.23
N LEU A 356 -6.38 -8.70 -6.95
CA LEU A 356 -7.32 -9.13 -7.98
C LEU A 356 -8.25 -10.19 -7.39
N GLU A 357 -9.56 -10.00 -7.54
CA GLU A 357 -10.57 -11.04 -7.36
C GLU A 357 -10.93 -11.63 -8.73
N VAL A 358 -10.66 -12.91 -8.94
CA VAL A 358 -10.83 -13.60 -10.21
C VAL A 358 -11.77 -14.78 -10.04
N THR A 359 -12.77 -14.90 -10.92
CA THR A 359 -13.63 -16.11 -11.00
C THR A 359 -13.21 -16.93 -12.22
N LEU A 360 -12.92 -18.20 -12.01
CA LEU A 360 -12.59 -19.18 -13.05
C LEU A 360 -13.75 -20.17 -13.22
N ALA A 361 -13.95 -20.63 -14.45
CA ALA A 361 -14.85 -21.73 -14.75
C ALA A 361 -14.36 -23.08 -14.17
#